data_AF-A0A9P1H6D7-F1
#
_entry.id   AF-A0A9P1H6D7-F1
#
_cell.length_a   1.000
_cell.length_b   1.000
_cell.length_c   1.000
_cell.angle_alpha   90.00
_cell.angle_beta   90.00
_cell.angle_gamma   90.00
#
_symmetry.space_group_name_H-M   'P 1'
#
loop_
_entity.id
_entity.type
_entity.pdbx_description
1 polymer ?
#
loop_
_entity_poly.entity_id
_entity_poly.type
_entity_poly.pdbx_seq_one_letter_code
_entity_poly.pdbx_strand_id
1 'polypeptide(L)'
;MPHEPRNPSKLPIRLIYWIINTTRDLEYLDELIASNPQYSKYVPTRRYKAFVGSWEPVKNPDDIYVKIDDDVVGAGVFIADDAIARVVDRLEGNPQYFAVSANVVNNPALSWVHYGLGVYEPFWPEMKPPKFPQPATWRTSALPSFDGAPEGPPNFPKDGSAPAPHRKHRWLPVRPSHAGDVLDITTSPASTLTYDPFGPGLRNWAAAAQTHSSFLSRLEKNETDMYTFNLWDYAYERLSINFFAVRGRDIMDVFPFPQPDDEEYLTCIRPKELGRHVVVEGKALAVHFAFQSQRTAHEGRSLGWTNLLDRYKSYAEENTCPFPRRENGPIP
;
A
#
# COMPACT_ATOMS: atom_id res chain seq x y z
N MET A 1 24.96 6.85 32.00
CA MET A 1 23.61 7.44 32.15
C MET A 1 22.68 6.60 31.31
N PRO A 2 21.58 6.06 31.87
CA PRO A 2 20.62 5.29 31.07
C PRO A 2 19.90 6.28 30.14
N HIS A 3 19.90 5.99 28.83
CA HIS A 3 19.10 6.71 27.86
C HIS A 3 17.62 6.50 28.20
N GLU A 4 16.92 7.58 28.54
CA GLU A 4 15.45 7.59 28.53
C GLU A 4 14.96 7.20 27.13
N PRO A 5 14.00 6.27 27.01
CA PRO A 5 13.38 5.98 25.73
C PRO A 5 12.66 7.23 25.22
N ARG A 6 13.08 7.75 24.06
CA ARG A 6 12.34 8.84 23.38
C ARG A 6 10.91 8.37 23.16
N ASN A 7 9.95 9.19 23.55
CA ASN A 7 8.55 8.94 23.24
C ASN A 7 8.37 9.03 21.71
N PRO A 8 7.99 7.93 21.01
CA PRO A 8 7.90 7.91 19.55
C PRO A 8 6.84 8.88 18.98
N SER A 9 6.00 9.47 19.83
CA SER A 9 4.85 10.29 19.44
C SER A 9 5.18 11.75 19.05
N LYS A 10 6.45 12.16 18.90
CA LYS A 10 6.82 13.56 18.54
C LYS A 10 8.12 13.66 17.73
N LEU A 11 8.21 12.98 16.59
CA LEU A 11 9.16 13.40 15.56
C LEU A 11 8.63 14.70 14.93
N PRO A 12 9.37 15.83 14.95
CA PRO A 12 8.90 17.04 14.31
C PRO A 12 8.94 16.86 12.79
N ILE A 13 7.80 16.46 12.20
CA ILE A 13 7.61 16.53 10.75
C ILE A 13 7.71 18.00 10.37
N ARG A 14 8.80 18.36 9.68
CA ARG A 14 9.08 19.75 9.33
C ARG A 14 8.20 20.22 8.17
N LEU A 15 8.04 19.38 7.15
CA LEU A 15 7.38 19.74 5.91
C LEU A 15 6.93 18.49 5.13
N ILE A 16 5.80 18.58 4.45
CA ILE A 16 5.29 17.54 3.55
C ILE A 16 5.26 18.09 2.12
N TYR A 17 5.97 17.41 1.21
CA TYR A 17 6.01 17.77 -0.20
C TYR A 17 5.09 16.86 -1.02
N TRP A 18 4.12 17.47 -1.69
CA TRP A 18 3.33 16.85 -2.75
C TRP A 18 4.04 17.03 -4.08
N ILE A 19 4.59 15.94 -4.63
CA ILE A 19 5.33 15.96 -5.88
C ILE A 19 4.36 15.90 -7.06
N ILE A 20 4.37 16.91 -7.91
CA ILE A 20 3.48 16.96 -9.07
C ILE A 20 4.04 16.10 -10.21
N ASN A 21 3.34 15.00 -10.51
CA ASN A 21 3.63 14.14 -11.66
C ASN A 21 2.39 13.83 -12.52
N THR A 22 1.32 14.60 -12.34
CA THR A 22 0.03 14.44 -13.01
C THR A 22 -0.55 15.79 -13.42
N THR A 23 -1.48 15.76 -14.37
CA THR A 23 -2.31 16.92 -14.75
C THR A 23 -3.71 16.87 -14.14
N ARG A 24 -4.03 15.82 -13.36
CA ARG A 24 -5.31 15.61 -12.69
C ARG A 24 -5.22 15.97 -11.21
N ASP A 25 -6.38 16.23 -10.58
CA ASP A 25 -6.53 16.43 -9.13
C ASP A 25 -5.74 17.61 -8.53
N LEU A 26 -5.22 18.50 -9.37
CA LEU A 26 -4.44 19.66 -8.95
C LEU A 26 -5.27 20.69 -8.17
N GLU A 27 -6.54 20.86 -8.54
CA GLU A 27 -7.48 21.74 -7.82
C GLU A 27 -7.72 21.25 -6.39
N TYR A 28 -7.92 19.93 -6.23
CA TYR A 28 -8.05 19.31 -4.90
C TYR A 28 -6.77 19.46 -4.07
N LEU A 29 -5.60 19.29 -4.70
CA LEU A 29 -4.32 19.50 -4.02
C LEU A 29 -4.15 20.97 -3.58
N ASP A 30 -4.57 21.93 -4.40
CA ASP A 30 -4.52 23.36 -4.03
C ASP A 30 -5.42 23.65 -2.81
N GLU A 31 -6.62 23.06 -2.73
CA GLU A 31 -7.48 23.13 -1.53
C GLU A 31 -6.82 22.49 -0.29
N LEU A 32 -6.16 21.34 -0.47
CA LEU A 32 -5.49 20.62 0.61
C LEU A 32 -4.30 21.41 1.17
N ILE A 33 -3.50 22.03 0.30
CA ILE A 33 -2.37 22.89 0.69
C ILE A 33 -2.88 24.15 1.40
N ALA A 34 -3.94 24.78 0.88
CA ALA A 34 -4.51 25.98 1.50
C ALA A 34 -5.03 25.72 2.93
N SER A 35 -5.49 24.50 3.22
CA SER A 35 -5.99 24.09 4.54
C SER A 35 -4.91 23.56 5.49
N ASN A 36 -3.68 23.30 5.02
CA ASN A 36 -2.61 22.67 5.81
C ASN A 36 -1.27 23.40 5.65
N PRO A 37 -0.82 24.23 6.62
CA PRO A 37 0.38 25.07 6.48
C PRO A 37 1.69 24.29 6.39
N GLN A 38 1.70 23.01 6.78
CA GLN A 38 2.87 22.13 6.66
C GLN A 38 2.98 21.47 5.27
N TYR A 39 1.98 21.66 4.40
CA TYR A 39 1.95 21.02 3.08
C TYR A 39 2.49 22.00 2.04
N SER A 40 3.27 21.49 1.11
CA SER A 40 3.81 22.26 0.00
C SER A 40 3.76 21.43 -1.27
N LYS A 41 3.47 22.05 -2.41
CA LYS A 41 3.62 21.41 -3.71
C LYS A 41 5.04 21.62 -4.23
N TYR A 42 5.57 20.62 -4.91
CA TYR A 42 6.84 20.71 -5.60
C TYR A 42 6.70 20.22 -7.03
N VAL A 43 7.09 21.05 -7.98
CA VAL A 43 7.13 20.71 -9.41
C VAL A 43 8.60 20.53 -9.79
N PRO A 44 9.03 19.34 -10.25
CA PRO A 44 10.40 19.12 -10.67
C PRO A 44 10.86 20.14 -11.71
N THR A 45 12.03 20.76 -11.49
CA THR A 45 12.52 21.88 -12.30
C THR A 45 13.08 21.43 -13.64
N ARG A 46 13.39 20.13 -13.76
CA ARG A 46 13.92 19.51 -14.98
C ARG A 46 13.02 18.34 -15.39
N ARG A 47 13.13 17.95 -16.66
CA ARG A 47 12.49 16.75 -17.16
C ARG A 47 13.30 15.53 -16.75
N TYR A 48 12.80 14.80 -15.76
CA TYR A 48 13.34 13.51 -15.34
C TYR A 48 12.64 12.37 -16.07
N LYS A 49 13.30 11.22 -16.17
CA LYS A 49 12.65 9.96 -16.57
C LYS A 49 12.01 9.33 -15.34
N ALA A 50 10.85 8.69 -15.55
CA ALA A 50 10.08 8.02 -14.50
C ALA A 50 9.91 8.89 -13.24
N PHE A 51 10.18 8.35 -12.06
CA PHE A 51 9.93 9.01 -10.78
C PHE A 51 11.17 9.64 -10.15
N VAL A 52 12.31 9.68 -10.85
CA VAL A 52 13.56 10.28 -10.35
C VAL A 52 13.35 11.72 -9.86
N GLY A 53 12.50 12.50 -10.55
CA GLY A 53 12.20 13.89 -10.15
C GLY A 53 11.61 14.04 -8.75
N SER A 54 11.03 12.99 -8.17
CA SER A 54 10.51 13.01 -6.79
C SER A 54 11.57 13.23 -5.73
N TRP A 55 12.84 13.00 -6.07
CA TRP A 55 13.99 13.18 -5.17
C TRP A 55 14.66 14.55 -5.29
N GLU A 56 14.26 15.40 -6.24
CA GLU A 56 14.82 16.75 -6.38
C GLU A 56 14.65 17.67 -5.13
N PRO A 57 13.56 17.59 -4.36
CA PRO A 57 13.39 18.37 -3.12
C PRO A 57 14.32 17.97 -1.97
N VAL A 58 15.09 16.89 -2.10
CA VAL A 58 16.06 16.49 -1.08
C VAL A 58 17.23 17.46 -1.11
N LYS A 59 17.33 18.31 -0.06
CA LYS A 59 18.29 19.42 0.02
C LYS A 59 19.06 19.49 1.33
N ASN A 60 18.67 18.74 2.36
CA ASN A 60 19.35 18.73 3.64
C ASN A 60 19.99 17.35 3.90
N PRO A 61 21.33 17.24 3.99
CA PRO A 61 22.00 15.96 4.16
C PRO A 61 21.74 15.28 5.53
N ASP A 62 21.31 16.06 6.52
CA ASP A 62 21.08 15.59 7.90
C ASP A 62 19.64 15.20 8.19
N ASP A 63 18.71 15.48 7.27
CA ASP A 63 17.31 15.10 7.41
C ASP A 63 17.06 13.67 6.89
N ILE A 64 16.04 13.01 7.45
CA ILE A 64 15.48 11.77 6.91
C ILE A 64 14.28 12.14 6.05
N TYR A 65 14.24 11.62 4.84
CA TYR A 65 13.14 11.77 3.90
C TYR A 65 12.34 10.48 3.83
N VAL A 66 11.02 10.58 3.96
CA VAL A 66 10.09 9.46 3.81
C VAL A 66 9.29 9.69 2.53
N LYS A 67 9.56 8.88 1.51
CA LYS A 67 8.77 8.83 0.27
C LYS A 67 7.55 7.96 0.53
N ILE A 68 6.37 8.46 0.16
CA ILE A 68 5.11 7.72 0.24
C ILE A 68 4.37 7.94 -1.09
N ASP A 69 3.97 6.86 -1.77
CA ASP A 69 3.20 6.97 -3.02
C ASP A 69 1.78 7.51 -2.75
N ASP A 70 1.16 8.12 -3.76
CA ASP A 70 -0.16 8.77 -3.63
C ASP A 70 -1.32 7.79 -3.46
N ASP A 71 -1.13 6.54 -3.87
CA ASP A 71 -2.02 5.41 -3.61
C ASP A 71 -1.63 4.61 -2.35
N VAL A 72 -0.81 5.20 -1.48
CA VAL A 72 -0.55 4.77 -0.09
C VAL A 72 -1.22 5.71 0.93
N VAL A 73 -1.75 6.88 0.53
CA VAL A 73 -2.15 7.94 1.48
C VAL A 73 -3.66 8.25 1.48
N GLY A 74 -4.25 8.20 2.68
CA GLY A 74 -5.10 9.26 3.27
C GLY A 74 -6.50 9.55 2.71
N ALA A 75 -6.84 9.10 1.50
CA ALA A 75 -8.20 9.20 0.95
C ALA A 75 -8.84 7.83 0.65
N GLY A 76 -8.13 6.72 0.91
CA GLY A 76 -8.74 5.41 0.67
C GLY A 76 -7.87 4.18 0.87
N VAL A 77 -6.90 4.15 1.80
CA VAL A 77 -6.24 2.88 2.15
C VAL A 77 -6.02 2.74 3.67
N PHE A 78 -4.79 2.79 4.19
CA PHE A 78 -4.51 2.67 5.63
C PHE A 78 -3.01 2.91 5.89
N ILE A 79 -2.67 3.67 6.92
CA ILE A 79 -1.32 3.80 7.48
C ILE A 79 -1.46 3.69 9.00
N ALA A 80 -0.71 2.81 9.64
CA ALA A 80 -0.71 2.74 11.11
C ALA A 80 -0.12 4.02 11.72
N ASP A 81 -0.69 4.48 12.84
CA ASP A 81 -0.32 5.76 13.48
C ASP A 81 1.18 5.88 13.79
N ASP A 82 1.85 4.77 14.06
CA ASP A 82 3.27 4.71 14.39
C ASP A 82 4.17 4.33 13.21
N ALA A 83 3.64 4.11 12.00
CA ALA A 83 4.40 3.60 10.86
C ALA A 83 5.57 4.51 10.46
N ILE A 84 5.33 5.83 10.36
CA ILE A 84 6.38 6.82 10.05
C ILE A 84 7.44 6.82 11.14
N ALA A 85 7.02 6.87 12.40
CA ALA A 85 7.96 6.90 13.53
C ALA A 85 8.84 5.65 13.56
N ARG A 86 8.26 4.47 13.34
CA ARG A 86 8.98 3.20 13.30
C ARG A 86 10.04 3.14 12.21
N VAL A 87 9.73 3.54 10.97
CA VAL A 87 10.74 3.50 9.89
C VAL A 87 11.86 4.51 10.13
N VAL A 88 11.53 5.69 10.69
CA VAL A 88 12.51 6.73 11.05
C VAL A 88 13.41 6.27 12.19
N ASP A 89 12.83 5.78 13.29
CA ASP A 89 13.57 5.28 14.46
C ASP A 89 14.49 4.12 14.07
N ARG A 90 14.01 3.19 13.23
CA ARG A 90 14.82 2.08 12.71
C ARG A 90 15.99 2.61 11.89
N LEU A 91 15.77 3.59 11.02
CA LEU A 91 16.83 4.16 10.21
C LEU A 91 17.83 4.94 11.08
N GLU A 92 17.36 5.84 11.96
CA GLU A 92 18.21 6.65 12.85
C GLU A 92 19.09 5.75 13.75
N GLY A 93 18.50 4.72 14.37
CA GLY A 93 19.18 3.80 15.26
C GLY A 93 20.13 2.81 14.59
N ASN A 94 20.13 2.72 13.25
CA ASN A 94 20.93 1.75 12.50
C ASN A 94 21.65 2.42 11.32
N PRO A 95 22.82 3.05 11.55
CA PRO A 95 23.61 3.70 10.51
C PRO A 95 24.07 2.76 9.39
N GLN A 96 24.15 1.45 9.66
CA GLN A 96 24.52 0.43 8.68
C GLN A 96 23.46 0.18 7.60
N TYR A 97 22.20 0.56 7.80
CA TYR A 97 21.18 0.41 6.77
C TYR A 97 21.21 1.60 5.81
N PHE A 98 21.05 1.31 4.52
CA PHE A 98 20.93 2.33 3.49
C PHE A 98 19.58 3.05 3.64
N ALA A 99 18.51 2.27 3.68
CA ALA A 99 17.14 2.74 3.80
C ALA A 99 16.26 1.73 4.56
N VAL A 100 15.11 2.22 5.03
CA VAL A 100 14.09 1.41 5.70
C VAL A 100 12.75 1.61 5.01
N SER A 101 12.12 0.53 4.58
CA SER A 101 10.75 0.55 4.06
C SER A 101 9.75 0.15 5.14
N ALA A 102 8.51 0.62 5.01
CA ALA A 102 7.41 0.09 5.78
C ALA A 102 7.01 -1.32 5.30
N ASN A 103 6.29 -2.05 6.15
CA ASN A 103 5.60 -3.29 5.83
C ASN A 103 4.31 -2.96 5.05
N VAL A 104 4.39 -3.01 3.72
CA VAL A 104 3.31 -2.57 2.84
C VAL A 104 2.47 -3.76 2.39
N VAL A 105 1.18 -3.76 2.73
CA VAL A 105 0.18 -4.68 2.20
C VAL A 105 -0.05 -4.39 0.71
N ASN A 106 -0.17 -5.44 -0.10
CA ASN A 106 -0.19 -5.38 -1.57
C ASN A 106 1.10 -4.78 -2.16
N ASN A 107 2.25 -5.05 -1.54
CA ASN A 107 3.57 -4.90 -2.18
C ASN A 107 3.98 -6.21 -2.88
N PRO A 108 4.69 -6.20 -4.02
CA PRO A 108 4.78 -7.36 -4.90
C PRO A 108 5.42 -8.58 -4.23
N ALA A 109 6.53 -8.38 -3.53
CA ALA A 109 7.25 -9.44 -2.84
C ALA A 109 6.74 -9.64 -1.40
N LEU A 110 6.39 -8.57 -0.67
CA LEU A 110 5.87 -8.72 0.69
C LEU A 110 4.51 -9.41 0.74
N SER A 111 3.70 -9.34 -0.31
CA SER A 111 2.44 -10.10 -0.37
C SER A 111 2.68 -11.61 -0.24
N TRP A 112 3.80 -12.13 -0.77
CA TRP A 112 4.19 -13.52 -0.53
C TRP A 112 4.60 -13.78 0.93
N VAL A 113 5.28 -12.83 1.57
CA VAL A 113 5.60 -12.91 3.01
C VAL A 113 4.32 -12.95 3.83
N HIS A 114 3.36 -12.07 3.54
CA HIS A 114 2.04 -12.05 4.16
C HIS A 114 1.28 -13.36 3.94
N TYR A 115 1.43 -13.99 2.77
CA TYR A 115 0.88 -15.31 2.51
C TYR A 115 1.46 -16.36 3.46
N GLY A 116 2.79 -16.36 3.64
CA GLY A 116 3.48 -17.24 4.58
C GLY A 116 3.12 -16.99 6.05
N LEU A 117 2.71 -15.77 6.40
CA LEU A 117 2.21 -15.42 7.75
C LEU A 117 0.76 -15.87 8.00
N GLY A 118 0.05 -16.37 6.98
CA GLY A 118 -1.32 -16.89 7.14
C GLY A 118 -2.38 -15.80 7.31
N VAL A 119 -2.11 -14.56 6.89
CA VAL A 119 -3.07 -13.44 7.06
C VAL A 119 -4.24 -13.50 6.09
N TYR A 120 -4.08 -14.17 4.94
CA TYR A 120 -5.09 -14.19 3.90
C TYR A 120 -6.28 -15.08 4.22
N GLU A 121 -7.45 -14.61 3.81
CA GLU A 121 -8.70 -15.35 3.85
C GLU A 121 -9.23 -15.51 2.42
N PRO A 122 -9.99 -16.58 2.12
CA PRO A 122 -10.57 -16.78 0.81
C PRO A 122 -11.70 -15.76 0.55
N PHE A 123 -11.54 -14.99 -0.52
CA PHE A 123 -12.54 -14.08 -1.05
C PHE A 123 -12.67 -14.29 -2.56
N TRP A 124 -13.90 -14.21 -3.08
CA TRP A 124 -14.19 -14.32 -4.51
C TRP A 124 -15.10 -13.18 -4.99
N PRO A 125 -15.00 -12.76 -6.25
CA PRO A 125 -15.82 -11.67 -6.76
C PRO A 125 -17.29 -12.08 -6.84
N GLU A 126 -18.17 -11.14 -6.46
CA GLU A 126 -19.59 -11.24 -6.74
C GLU A 126 -19.82 -11.16 -8.25
N MET A 127 -20.19 -12.27 -8.87
CA MET A 127 -20.26 -12.38 -10.32
C MET A 127 -21.47 -11.67 -10.96
N LYS A 128 -22.50 -11.38 -10.18
CA LYS A 128 -23.74 -10.75 -10.65
C LYS A 128 -24.10 -9.58 -9.73
N PRO A 129 -24.55 -8.43 -10.27
CA PRO A 129 -24.98 -7.32 -9.44
C PRO A 129 -26.08 -7.73 -8.44
N PRO A 130 -26.02 -7.26 -7.18
CA PRO A 130 -27.07 -7.53 -6.23
C PRO A 130 -28.38 -6.87 -6.67
N LYS A 131 -29.51 -7.54 -6.46
CA LYS A 131 -30.85 -6.98 -6.76
C LYS A 131 -31.12 -5.67 -6.00
N PHE A 132 -30.58 -5.58 -4.79
CA PHE A 132 -30.69 -4.41 -3.92
C PHE A 132 -29.28 -3.96 -3.53
N PRO A 133 -28.73 -2.93 -4.19
CA PRO A 133 -27.43 -2.38 -3.84
C PRO A 133 -27.44 -1.85 -2.41
N GLN A 134 -26.45 -2.26 -1.63
CA GLN A 134 -26.21 -1.71 -0.29
C GLN A 134 -25.10 -0.66 -0.36
N PRO A 135 -25.13 0.37 0.51
CA PRO A 135 -24.00 1.27 0.69
C PRO A 135 -22.71 0.48 0.95
N ALA A 136 -21.57 1.01 0.50
CA ALA A 136 -20.29 0.40 0.79
C ALA A 136 -20.02 0.45 2.29
N THR A 137 -19.64 -0.69 2.87
CA THR A 137 -19.18 -0.80 4.25
C THR A 137 -17.80 -1.46 4.26
N TRP A 138 -16.90 -0.94 5.09
CA TRP A 138 -15.58 -1.54 5.26
C TRP A 138 -15.63 -2.91 5.93
N ARG A 139 -16.68 -3.17 6.73
CA ARG A 139 -16.89 -4.41 7.49
C ARG A 139 -17.15 -5.60 6.56
N THR A 140 -16.28 -6.60 6.60
CA THR A 140 -16.45 -7.87 5.86
C THR A 140 -17.56 -8.71 6.46
N SER A 141 -17.85 -8.58 7.77
CA SER A 141 -18.92 -9.30 8.45
C SER A 141 -20.32 -8.98 7.88
N ALA A 142 -20.52 -7.74 7.42
CA ALA A 142 -21.77 -7.26 6.82
C ALA A 142 -21.99 -7.75 5.37
N LEU A 143 -20.97 -8.33 4.73
CA LEU A 143 -21.10 -8.93 3.40
C LEU A 143 -21.79 -10.30 3.49
N PRO A 144 -22.60 -10.68 2.48
CA PRO A 144 -23.04 -12.06 2.36
C PRO A 144 -21.84 -12.98 2.11
N SER A 145 -21.97 -14.26 2.49
CA SER A 145 -21.00 -15.28 2.06
C SER A 145 -21.00 -15.39 0.53
N PHE A 146 -19.87 -15.75 -0.04
CA PHE A 146 -19.78 -16.13 -1.45
C PHE A 146 -20.74 -17.30 -1.73
N ASP A 147 -21.60 -17.13 -2.74
CA ASP A 147 -22.58 -18.12 -3.20
C ASP A 147 -22.00 -18.90 -4.37
N GLY A 148 -21.13 -19.86 -4.06
CA GLY A 148 -20.42 -20.68 -5.03
C GLY A 148 -19.48 -21.68 -4.37
N ALA A 149 -18.74 -22.42 -5.21
CA ALA A 149 -17.74 -23.38 -4.73
C ALA A 149 -16.60 -22.65 -4.00
N PRO A 150 -16.04 -23.20 -2.90
CA PRO A 150 -14.92 -22.58 -2.19
C PRO A 150 -13.71 -22.26 -3.07
N GLU A 151 -13.51 -23.05 -4.12
CA GLU A 151 -12.44 -22.90 -5.12
C GLU A 151 -12.67 -21.74 -6.11
N GLY A 152 -13.84 -21.11 -6.05
CA GLY A 152 -14.17 -19.91 -6.82
C GLY A 152 -15.17 -20.11 -7.96
N PRO A 153 -15.47 -19.03 -8.70
CA PRO A 153 -16.39 -19.08 -9.83
C PRO A 153 -15.78 -19.86 -11.00
N PRO A 154 -16.52 -20.75 -11.69
CA PRO A 154 -15.98 -21.56 -12.80
C PRO A 154 -15.33 -20.76 -13.93
N ASN A 155 -15.78 -19.54 -14.17
CA ASN A 155 -15.30 -18.66 -15.25
C ASN A 155 -14.44 -17.50 -14.74
N PHE A 156 -13.88 -17.61 -13.53
CA PHE A 156 -13.01 -16.61 -12.94
C PHE A 156 -11.72 -17.26 -12.43
N PRO A 157 -10.67 -17.34 -13.28
CA PRO A 157 -9.40 -17.94 -12.91
C PRO A 157 -8.69 -17.11 -11.84
N LYS A 158 -8.03 -17.81 -10.91
CA LYS A 158 -7.35 -17.20 -9.75
C LYS A 158 -6.15 -16.32 -10.10
N ASP A 159 -5.61 -16.45 -11.30
CA ASP A 159 -4.46 -15.70 -11.81
C ASP A 159 -4.81 -14.27 -12.28
N GLY A 160 -6.09 -13.88 -12.22
CA GLY A 160 -6.55 -12.55 -12.63
C GLY A 160 -6.60 -12.37 -14.15
N SER A 161 -6.54 -13.44 -14.94
CA SER A 161 -6.65 -13.38 -16.39
C SER A 161 -8.07 -13.08 -16.91
N ALA A 162 -9.10 -13.17 -16.06
CA ALA A 162 -10.43 -12.64 -16.37
C ALA A 162 -10.58 -11.16 -15.98
N PRO A 163 -11.43 -10.40 -16.69
CA PRO A 163 -11.81 -9.05 -16.28
C PRO A 163 -12.73 -9.06 -15.05
N ALA A 164 -12.85 -7.91 -14.41
CA ALA A 164 -13.86 -7.65 -13.39
C ALA A 164 -15.27 -7.97 -13.93
N PRO A 165 -16.13 -8.69 -13.16
CA PRO A 165 -17.44 -9.14 -13.66
C PRO A 165 -18.40 -7.98 -13.93
N HIS A 166 -18.37 -6.95 -13.10
CA HIS A 166 -19.11 -5.70 -13.31
C HIS A 166 -18.49 -4.55 -12.49
N ARG A 167 -18.89 -3.32 -12.78
CA ARG A 167 -18.43 -2.14 -12.05
C ARG A 167 -18.98 -2.17 -10.61
N LYS A 168 -18.15 -1.75 -9.65
CA LYS A 168 -18.41 -1.78 -8.19
C LYS A 168 -18.76 -3.17 -7.65
N HIS A 169 -18.28 -4.25 -8.28
CA HIS A 169 -18.48 -5.60 -7.74
C HIS A 169 -17.76 -5.75 -6.40
N ARG A 170 -18.34 -6.57 -5.54
CA ARG A 170 -17.82 -6.88 -4.22
C ARG A 170 -16.91 -8.09 -4.29
N TRP A 171 -15.99 -8.20 -3.34
CA TRP A 171 -15.28 -9.45 -3.05
C TRP A 171 -15.89 -10.03 -1.78
N LEU A 172 -16.54 -11.19 -1.92
CA LEU A 172 -17.34 -11.81 -0.87
C LEU A 172 -16.50 -12.85 -0.11
N PRO A 173 -16.59 -12.88 1.24
CA PRO A 173 -15.87 -13.87 2.03
C PRO A 173 -16.42 -15.27 1.76
N VAL A 174 -15.55 -16.26 1.61
CA VAL A 174 -15.95 -17.67 1.65
C VAL A 174 -16.06 -18.08 3.11
N ARG A 175 -17.27 -18.45 3.57
CA ARG A 175 -17.49 -18.95 4.93
C ARG A 175 -17.59 -20.46 4.92
N PRO A 176 -17.04 -21.16 5.93
CA PRO A 176 -17.17 -22.60 6.03
C PRO A 176 -18.64 -23.01 6.16
N SER A 177 -19.00 -24.15 5.58
CA SER A 177 -20.39 -24.66 5.64
C SER A 177 -20.74 -25.17 7.04
N HIS A 178 -19.77 -25.77 7.72
CA HIS A 178 -19.89 -26.25 9.10
C HIS A 178 -18.77 -25.71 9.99
N ALA A 179 -19.06 -25.57 11.28
CA ALA A 179 -18.07 -25.19 12.27
C ALA A 179 -16.94 -26.24 12.31
N GLY A 180 -15.72 -25.82 11.99
CA GLY A 180 -14.54 -26.70 11.94
C GLY A 180 -14.05 -27.05 10.53
N ASP A 181 -14.80 -26.73 9.48
CA ASP A 181 -14.29 -26.88 8.11
C ASP A 181 -13.09 -25.96 7.88
N VAL A 182 -12.01 -26.52 7.34
CA VAL A 182 -10.81 -25.76 6.97
C VAL A 182 -10.93 -25.33 5.52
N LEU A 183 -10.85 -24.04 5.26
CA LEU A 183 -10.83 -23.51 3.91
C LEU A 183 -9.41 -23.60 3.33
N ASP A 184 -9.29 -24.20 2.14
CA ASP A 184 -8.00 -24.32 1.46
C ASP A 184 -7.65 -23.02 0.73
N ILE A 185 -6.74 -22.24 1.34
CA ILE A 185 -6.25 -20.97 0.78
C ILE A 185 -5.46 -21.17 -0.54
N THR A 186 -4.99 -22.39 -0.85
CA THR A 186 -4.23 -22.68 -2.08
C THR A 186 -5.09 -22.66 -3.33
N THR A 187 -6.41 -22.66 -3.17
CA THR A 187 -7.38 -22.51 -4.26
C THR A 187 -7.63 -21.06 -4.65
N SER A 188 -7.31 -20.11 -3.75
CA SER A 188 -7.61 -18.69 -3.92
C SER A 188 -6.54 -17.91 -4.72
N PRO A 189 -6.87 -16.71 -5.25
CA PRO A 189 -5.91 -15.85 -5.95
C PRO A 189 -4.59 -15.56 -5.21
N ALA A 190 -4.62 -15.43 -3.89
CA ALA A 190 -3.46 -15.17 -3.06
C ALA A 190 -2.42 -16.31 -3.15
N SER A 191 -2.84 -17.53 -3.50
CA SER A 191 -1.91 -18.65 -3.71
C SER A 191 -0.97 -18.44 -4.90
N THR A 192 -1.24 -17.46 -5.77
CA THR A 192 -0.42 -17.17 -6.94
C THR A 192 0.74 -16.23 -6.62
N LEU A 193 0.74 -15.61 -5.43
CA LEU A 193 1.78 -14.69 -5.00
C LEU A 193 3.12 -15.42 -4.94
N THR A 194 4.18 -14.72 -5.34
CA THR A 194 5.56 -15.23 -5.34
C THR A 194 6.49 -14.19 -4.73
N TYR A 195 7.63 -14.61 -4.21
CA TYR A 195 8.68 -13.71 -3.76
C TYR A 195 9.47 -13.17 -4.97
N ASP A 196 8.80 -12.34 -5.79
CA ASP A 196 9.34 -11.74 -7.02
C ASP A 196 8.79 -10.32 -7.19
N PRO A 197 9.64 -9.29 -7.28
CA PRO A 197 9.22 -7.89 -7.48
C PRO A 197 8.42 -7.67 -8.77
N PHE A 198 8.56 -8.53 -9.78
CA PHE A 198 7.86 -8.46 -11.06
C PHE A 198 6.82 -9.57 -11.27
N GLY A 199 6.62 -10.40 -10.24
CA GLY A 199 5.74 -11.56 -10.27
C GLY A 199 4.25 -11.21 -10.14
N PRO A 200 3.41 -12.21 -9.80
CA PRO A 200 1.96 -12.01 -9.67
C PRO A 200 1.56 -10.97 -8.63
N GLY A 201 2.37 -10.71 -7.59
CA GLY A 201 2.12 -9.61 -6.66
C GLY A 201 2.06 -8.23 -7.32
N LEU A 202 2.78 -8.02 -8.44
CA LEU A 202 2.73 -6.80 -9.22
C LEU A 202 1.59 -6.81 -10.25
N ARG A 203 1.21 -7.98 -10.79
CA ARG A 203 0.39 -8.08 -12.03
C ARG A 203 -1.02 -8.62 -11.81
N ASN A 204 -1.21 -9.51 -10.84
CA ASN A 204 -2.47 -10.19 -10.62
C ASN A 204 -3.44 -9.30 -9.82
N TRP A 205 -4.33 -8.63 -10.54
CA TRP A 205 -5.35 -7.75 -9.93
C TRP A 205 -6.34 -8.51 -9.03
N ALA A 206 -6.59 -9.80 -9.28
CA ALA A 206 -7.46 -10.63 -8.47
C ALA A 206 -6.80 -10.97 -7.11
N ALA A 207 -5.50 -11.29 -7.11
CA ALA A 207 -4.73 -11.46 -5.87
C ALA A 207 -4.65 -10.17 -5.04
N ALA A 208 -4.50 -9.01 -5.69
CA ALA A 208 -4.56 -7.71 -5.03
C ALA A 208 -5.93 -7.46 -4.38
N ALA A 209 -7.03 -7.75 -5.11
CA ALA A 209 -8.38 -7.58 -4.57
C ALA A 209 -8.66 -8.50 -3.37
N GLN A 210 -8.21 -9.75 -3.40
CA GLN A 210 -8.25 -10.64 -2.24
C GLN A 210 -7.36 -10.13 -1.10
N THR A 211 -6.19 -9.58 -1.40
CA THR A 211 -5.26 -9.02 -0.42
C THR A 211 -5.91 -7.90 0.39
N HIS A 212 -6.54 -6.94 -0.29
CA HIS A 212 -7.29 -5.88 0.38
C HIS A 212 -8.51 -6.40 1.15
N SER A 213 -9.23 -7.38 0.60
CA SER A 213 -10.40 -7.96 1.28
C SER A 213 -10.02 -8.67 2.57
N SER A 214 -8.90 -9.40 2.55
CA SER A 214 -8.34 -10.06 3.73
C SER A 214 -7.85 -9.03 4.75
N PHE A 215 -7.15 -7.98 4.31
CA PHE A 215 -6.71 -6.90 5.19
C PHE A 215 -7.89 -6.23 5.91
N LEU A 216 -8.95 -5.87 5.18
CA LEU A 216 -10.16 -5.29 5.79
C LEU A 216 -10.83 -6.25 6.78
N SER A 217 -10.77 -7.56 6.52
CA SER A 217 -11.27 -8.59 7.44
C SER A 217 -10.46 -8.64 8.74
N ARG A 218 -9.12 -8.67 8.63
CA ARG A 218 -8.22 -8.66 9.78
C ARG A 218 -8.32 -7.34 10.56
N LEU A 219 -8.48 -6.23 9.85
CA LEU A 219 -8.72 -4.92 10.45
C LEU A 219 -10.01 -4.92 11.27
N GLU A 220 -11.11 -5.47 10.75
CA GLU A 220 -12.38 -5.55 11.48
C GLU A 220 -12.27 -6.43 12.74
N LYS A 221 -11.49 -7.51 12.67
CA LYS A 221 -11.26 -8.45 13.77
C LYS A 221 -10.23 -7.96 14.79
N ASN A 222 -9.59 -6.81 14.55
CA ASN A 222 -8.45 -6.32 15.33
C ASN A 222 -7.28 -7.33 15.36
N GLU A 223 -6.99 -7.94 14.22
CA GLU A 223 -5.96 -8.97 13.98
C GLU A 223 -4.86 -8.46 13.03
N THR A 224 -4.60 -7.14 12.99
CA THR A 224 -3.57 -6.55 12.13
C THR A 224 -2.15 -6.89 12.58
N ASP A 225 -1.97 -7.31 13.83
CA ASP A 225 -0.73 -7.82 14.40
C ASP A 225 -0.22 -9.08 13.67
N MET A 226 -1.11 -9.85 13.04
CA MET A 226 -0.75 -11.00 12.19
C MET A 226 0.15 -10.63 11.00
N TYR A 227 0.09 -9.37 10.53
CA TYR A 227 0.96 -8.89 9.46
C TYR A 227 2.38 -8.58 9.93
N THR A 228 2.59 -8.51 11.25
CA THR A 228 3.83 -7.97 11.81
C THR A 228 4.94 -9.01 11.89
N PHE A 229 6.16 -8.56 11.63
CA PHE A 229 7.40 -9.30 11.85
C PHE A 229 8.46 -8.31 12.36
N ASN A 230 9.62 -8.79 12.79
CA ASN A 230 10.64 -7.90 13.36
C ASN A 230 11.37 -7.09 12.29
N LEU A 231 11.97 -7.78 11.33
CA LEU A 231 12.81 -7.21 10.28
C LEU A 231 12.75 -8.16 9.08
N TRP A 232 12.70 -7.60 7.88
CA TRP A 232 12.92 -8.35 6.66
C TRP A 232 14.01 -7.67 5.84
N ASP A 233 15.14 -8.36 5.67
CA ASP A 233 16.30 -7.82 4.97
C ASP A 233 16.21 -8.18 3.49
N TYR A 234 16.12 -7.17 2.63
CA TYR A 234 16.13 -7.35 1.18
C TYR A 234 17.54 -7.54 0.62
N ALA A 235 18.58 -7.38 1.44
CA ALA A 235 19.97 -7.32 1.02
C ALA A 235 20.16 -6.31 -0.13
N TYR A 236 20.28 -6.81 -1.35
CA TYR A 236 20.41 -6.02 -2.58
C TYR A 236 19.34 -6.39 -3.64
N GLU A 237 18.26 -7.03 -3.19
CA GLU A 237 17.11 -7.40 -4.02
C GLU A 237 16.14 -6.23 -4.18
N ARG A 238 15.38 -6.26 -5.27
CA ARG A 238 14.46 -5.15 -5.60
C ARG A 238 13.28 -5.11 -4.66
N LEU A 239 13.01 -3.92 -4.14
CA LEU A 239 11.82 -3.57 -3.37
C LEU A 239 11.08 -2.42 -4.07
N SER A 240 9.76 -2.48 -4.15
CA SER A 240 8.98 -1.32 -4.59
C SER A 240 8.93 -0.28 -3.46
N ILE A 241 9.30 0.96 -3.77
CA ILE A 241 9.56 2.03 -2.79
C ILE A 241 8.29 2.84 -2.47
N ASN A 242 7.18 2.14 -2.19
CA ASN A 242 5.87 2.76 -1.95
C ASN A 242 5.80 3.53 -0.62
N PHE A 243 6.61 3.11 0.36
CA PHE A 243 6.75 3.77 1.66
C PHE A 243 8.18 3.56 2.15
N PHE A 244 9.05 4.53 1.91
CA PHE A 244 10.50 4.35 1.94
C PHE A 244 11.22 5.52 2.63
N ALA A 245 11.93 5.23 3.72
CA ALA A 245 12.72 6.19 4.49
C ALA A 245 14.21 6.09 4.14
N VAL A 246 14.83 7.23 3.83
CA VAL A 246 16.25 7.33 3.45
C VAL A 246 16.85 8.63 3.97
N ARG A 247 18.17 8.67 4.19
CA ARG A 247 18.87 9.89 4.62
C ARG A 247 19.09 10.83 3.45
N GLY A 248 18.99 12.14 3.70
CA GLY A 248 19.21 13.16 2.68
C GLY A 248 20.59 13.05 2.04
N ARG A 249 21.64 12.83 2.84
CA ARG A 249 23.03 12.64 2.34
C ARG A 249 23.14 11.53 1.30
N ASP A 250 22.46 10.40 1.53
CA ASP A 250 22.56 9.21 0.67
C ASP A 250 21.92 9.46 -0.71
N ILE A 251 20.95 10.37 -0.79
CA ILE A 251 20.32 10.82 -2.04
C ILE A 251 21.14 11.94 -2.69
N MET A 252 21.52 12.97 -1.92
CA MET A 252 22.21 14.15 -2.42
C MET A 252 23.57 13.82 -3.05
N ASP A 253 24.27 12.80 -2.55
CA ASP A 253 25.57 12.37 -3.07
C ASP A 253 25.52 11.86 -4.52
N VAL A 254 24.35 11.41 -4.98
CA VAL A 254 24.20 10.73 -6.28
C VAL A 254 23.08 11.31 -7.14
N PHE A 255 22.33 12.30 -6.65
CA PHE A 255 21.25 12.92 -7.42
C PHE A 255 21.78 13.96 -8.42
N PRO A 256 21.37 13.95 -9.71
CA PRO A 256 20.41 13.01 -10.32
C PRO A 256 21.02 11.62 -10.53
N PHE A 257 20.21 10.58 -10.31
CA PHE A 257 20.65 9.19 -10.40
C PHE A 257 21.20 8.84 -11.80
N PRO A 258 22.17 7.92 -11.89
CA PRO A 258 22.79 7.53 -13.16
C PRO A 258 21.85 6.73 -14.08
N GLN A 259 20.67 6.34 -13.58
CA GLN A 259 19.67 5.57 -14.32
C GLN A 259 18.24 6.05 -14.02
N PRO A 260 17.25 5.71 -14.88
CA PRO A 260 15.90 6.23 -14.74
C PRO A 260 15.01 5.46 -13.76
N ASP A 261 15.40 4.24 -13.36
CA ASP A 261 14.65 3.41 -12.42
C ASP A 261 15.17 3.68 -11.00
N ASP A 262 14.45 4.52 -10.26
CA ASP A 262 14.81 4.90 -8.90
C ASP A 262 14.63 3.75 -7.92
N GLU A 263 13.67 2.84 -8.12
CA GLU A 263 13.54 1.69 -7.24
C GLU A 263 14.73 0.75 -7.38
N GLU A 264 15.12 0.34 -8.61
CA GLU A 264 16.31 -0.50 -8.79
C GLU A 264 17.57 0.18 -8.26
N TYR A 265 17.71 1.49 -8.52
CA TYR A 265 18.91 2.20 -8.11
C TYR A 265 19.03 2.28 -6.59
N LEU A 266 17.94 2.64 -5.91
CA LEU A 266 17.92 2.87 -4.46
C LEU A 266 17.75 1.60 -3.63
N THR A 267 17.33 0.47 -4.22
CA THR A 267 17.18 -0.80 -3.48
C THR A 267 18.22 -1.85 -3.84
N CYS A 268 18.80 -1.79 -5.04
CA CYS A 268 19.76 -2.79 -5.50
C CYS A 268 21.16 -2.19 -5.68
N ILE A 269 21.29 -1.18 -6.54
CA ILE A 269 22.59 -0.71 -7.03
C ILE A 269 23.33 0.08 -5.96
N ARG A 270 22.74 1.19 -5.51
CA ARG A 270 23.38 2.10 -4.55
C ARG A 270 23.61 1.45 -3.17
N PRO A 271 22.65 0.68 -2.62
CA PRO A 271 22.89 -0.16 -1.44
C PRO A 271 24.13 -1.05 -1.56
N LYS A 272 24.29 -1.71 -2.72
CA LYS A 272 25.41 -2.63 -3.00
C LYS A 272 26.75 -1.92 -3.14
N GLU A 273 26.78 -0.76 -3.79
CA GLU A 273 27.99 0.09 -3.87
C GLU A 273 28.49 0.51 -2.49
N LEU A 274 27.56 0.79 -1.57
CA LEU A 274 27.87 1.25 -0.22
C LEU A 274 28.03 0.12 0.81
N GLY A 275 27.70 -1.12 0.45
CA GLY A 275 27.67 -2.25 1.38
C GLY A 275 26.64 -2.08 2.50
N ARG A 276 25.54 -1.36 2.24
CA ARG A 276 24.49 -1.03 3.22
C ARG A 276 23.16 -1.54 2.70
N HIS A 277 22.48 -2.40 3.45
CA HIS A 277 21.26 -3.07 2.97
C HIS A 277 20.02 -2.16 3.04
N VAL A 278 19.00 -2.52 2.27
CA VAL A 278 17.62 -2.03 2.45
C VAL A 278 16.84 -3.05 3.26
N VAL A 279 16.13 -2.58 4.29
CA VAL A 279 15.36 -3.46 5.18
C VAL A 279 13.93 -2.98 5.32
N VAL A 280 13.03 -3.88 5.71
CA VAL A 280 11.64 -3.57 6.04
C VAL A 280 11.46 -3.62 7.56
N GLU A 281 10.90 -2.54 8.11
CA GLU A 281 10.40 -2.49 9.48
C GLU A 281 9.03 -3.18 9.55
N GLY A 282 9.01 -4.44 9.99
CA GLY A 282 7.84 -5.30 9.90
C GLY A 282 6.65 -4.85 10.75
N LYS A 283 6.84 -3.94 11.70
CA LYS A 283 5.75 -3.36 12.50
C LYS A 283 5.20 -2.05 11.93
N ALA A 284 5.87 -1.43 10.96
CA ALA A 284 5.38 -0.22 10.31
C ALA A 284 4.38 -0.61 9.21
N LEU A 285 3.10 -0.79 9.56
CA LEU A 285 2.09 -1.29 8.63
C LEU A 285 1.49 -0.16 7.77
N ALA A 286 1.43 -0.36 6.46
CA ALA A 286 0.74 0.51 5.51
C ALA A 286 0.10 -0.33 4.40
N VAL A 287 -0.83 0.24 3.63
CA VAL A 287 -1.49 -0.45 2.51
C VAL A 287 -1.33 0.39 1.24
N HIS A 288 -0.86 -0.25 0.17
CA HIS A 288 -0.74 0.33 -1.17
C HIS A 288 -1.88 -0.18 -2.06
N PHE A 289 -2.72 0.70 -2.61
CA PHE A 289 -3.95 0.27 -3.27
C PHE A 289 -3.72 -0.46 -4.59
N ALA A 290 -2.91 0.07 -5.52
CA ALA A 290 -2.84 -0.56 -6.84
C ALA A 290 -1.61 -0.16 -7.65
N PHE A 291 -0.81 -1.15 -8.06
CA PHE A 291 0.15 -0.92 -9.13
C PHE A 291 -0.54 -0.59 -10.46
N GLN A 292 0.15 0.15 -11.33
CA GLN A 292 -0.37 0.51 -12.66
C GLN A 292 -0.85 -0.71 -13.46
N SER A 293 -0.15 -1.85 -13.37
CA SER A 293 -0.55 -3.13 -13.98
C SER A 293 -1.85 -3.67 -13.40
N GLN A 294 -2.05 -3.61 -12.08
CA GLN A 294 -3.28 -4.04 -11.43
C GLN A 294 -4.46 -3.10 -11.75
N ARG A 295 -4.19 -1.81 -11.96
CA ARG A 295 -5.18 -0.77 -12.26
C ARG A 295 -5.62 -0.77 -13.73
N THR A 296 -4.69 -1.02 -14.66
CA THR A 296 -4.96 -0.93 -16.10
C THR A 296 -5.21 -2.29 -16.78
N ALA A 297 -5.01 -3.41 -16.07
CA ALA A 297 -5.40 -4.73 -16.55
C ALA A 297 -6.83 -4.73 -17.10
N HIS A 298 -7.02 -5.45 -18.21
CA HIS A 298 -8.31 -5.58 -18.90
C HIS A 298 -8.95 -4.23 -19.29
N GLU A 299 -8.12 -3.30 -19.79
CA GLU A 299 -8.56 -1.95 -20.18
C GLU A 299 -9.19 -1.17 -19.00
N GLY A 300 -8.66 -1.41 -17.79
CA GLY A 300 -9.16 -0.83 -16.54
C GLY A 300 -10.30 -1.60 -15.89
N ARG A 301 -10.80 -2.69 -16.49
CA ARG A 301 -11.81 -3.59 -15.89
C ARG A 301 -11.16 -4.57 -14.91
N SER A 302 -10.53 -4.03 -13.87
CA SER A 302 -9.72 -4.77 -12.91
C SER A 302 -9.89 -4.20 -11.49
N LEU A 303 -8.81 -3.92 -10.76
CA LEU A 303 -8.88 -3.54 -9.35
C LEU A 303 -9.69 -2.24 -9.11
N GLY A 304 -9.59 -1.28 -10.04
CA GLY A 304 -10.37 -0.04 -10.02
C GLY A 304 -11.89 -0.21 -10.25
N TRP A 305 -12.34 -1.38 -10.68
CA TRP A 305 -13.76 -1.72 -10.84
C TRP A 305 -14.36 -2.43 -9.61
N THR A 306 -13.54 -2.75 -8.61
CA THR A 306 -14.04 -3.25 -7.32
C THR A 306 -14.69 -2.14 -6.51
N ASN A 307 -15.41 -2.49 -5.46
CA ASN A 307 -15.85 -1.52 -4.45
C ASN A 307 -14.81 -1.27 -3.34
N LEU A 308 -13.58 -1.78 -3.46
CA LEU A 308 -12.60 -1.76 -2.36
C LEU A 308 -12.19 -0.34 -1.94
N LEU A 309 -12.04 0.59 -2.89
CA LEU A 309 -11.75 1.98 -2.56
C LEU A 309 -12.92 2.65 -1.81
N ASP A 310 -14.17 2.35 -2.19
CA ASP A 310 -15.36 2.80 -1.46
C ASP A 310 -15.37 2.22 -0.02
N ARG A 311 -14.87 0.99 0.17
CA ARG A 311 -14.76 0.35 1.48
C ARG A 311 -13.70 1.02 2.35
N TYR A 312 -12.50 1.30 1.84
CA TYR A 312 -11.51 2.05 2.60
C TYR A 312 -11.97 3.47 2.94
N LYS A 313 -12.68 4.14 2.01
CA LYS A 313 -13.31 5.43 2.31
C LYS A 313 -14.31 5.32 3.46
N SER A 314 -15.16 4.29 3.47
CA SER A 314 -16.08 4.01 4.58
C SER A 314 -15.34 3.76 5.90
N TYR A 315 -14.20 3.09 5.89
CA TYR A 315 -13.37 2.93 7.10
C TYR A 315 -12.85 4.27 7.61
N ALA A 316 -12.29 5.10 6.72
CA ALA A 316 -11.76 6.41 7.08
C ALA A 316 -12.84 7.35 7.63
N GLU A 317 -14.03 7.36 7.02
CA GLU A 317 -15.19 8.14 7.49
C GLU A 317 -15.65 7.73 8.89
N GLU A 318 -15.56 6.44 9.24
CA GLU A 318 -15.98 5.93 10.54
C GLU A 318 -14.90 6.10 11.64
N ASN A 319 -13.62 5.91 11.30
CA ASN A 319 -12.56 5.74 12.30
C ASN A 319 -11.51 6.85 12.33
N THR A 320 -11.37 7.65 11.27
CA THR A 320 -10.22 8.56 11.11
C THR A 320 -10.62 10.00 10.83
N CYS A 321 -11.72 10.23 10.10
CA CYS A 321 -12.09 11.55 9.64
C CYS A 321 -12.95 12.33 10.65
N PRO A 322 -12.41 13.44 11.15
CA PRO A 322 -13.17 14.67 11.31
C PRO A 322 -12.56 15.79 10.45
N PHE A 323 -12.45 15.63 9.12
CA PHE A 323 -12.21 16.76 8.22
C PHE A 323 -13.57 17.29 7.73
N PRO A 324 -13.76 18.62 7.57
CA PRO A 324 -15.05 19.28 7.80
C PRO A 324 -16.14 18.64 6.95
N ARG A 325 -17.29 18.35 7.59
CA ARG A 325 -18.52 17.98 6.88
C ARG A 325 -18.70 19.00 5.76
N ARG A 326 -18.54 18.58 4.51
CA ARG A 326 -18.91 19.39 3.36
C ARG A 326 -20.39 19.71 3.52
N GLU A 327 -20.73 20.97 3.74
CA GLU A 327 -22.14 21.41 3.78
C GLU A 327 -22.82 21.20 2.41
N ASN A 328 -22.07 20.92 1.34
CA ASN A 328 -22.58 20.77 -0.01
C ASN A 328 -22.20 19.42 -0.65
N GLY A 329 -23.02 18.40 -0.40
CA GLY A 329 -23.36 17.30 -1.33
C GLY A 329 -22.26 16.35 -1.86
N PRO A 330 -22.66 15.20 -2.45
CA PRO A 330 -21.73 14.30 -3.14
C PRO A 330 -21.21 14.92 -4.45
N ILE A 331 -19.94 14.64 -4.78
CA ILE A 331 -19.28 15.06 -6.02
C ILE A 331 -19.89 14.27 -7.21
N PRO A 332 -20.10 14.89 -8.38
CA PRO A 332 -20.60 14.23 -9.60
C PRO A 332 -19.75 13.06 -10.12
#